data_AF-A0A1G8UXB0-F1
#
_entry.id   AF-A0A1G8UXB0-F1
#
_cell.length_a   1.000
_cell.length_b   1.000
_cell.length_c   1.000
_cell.angle_alpha   90.00
_cell.angle_beta   90.00
_cell.angle_gamma   90.00
#
_symmetry.space_group_name_H-M   'P 1'
#
loop_
_entity.id
_entity.type
_entity.pdbx_description
1 polymer ?
#
loop_
_entity_poly.entity_id
_entity_poly.type
_entity_poly.pdbx_seq_one_letter_code
_entity_poly.pdbx_strand_id
1 'polypeptide(L)'
;MYKPTVAVVGRPNVGKSTLFNRIIGERKAIVEDSPGVTRDRLYAEGDWLNYTFNLIDTGGIEIKDEPFQQQIKMQAEIAILEADVIIMIVNGRDGVTSDDLFVARILQKSKKPVVLAVNKIDNYEMRSEIYEFYQLGLGEPWPVSGSHGLGLGDALDEVVQHFKSLETEVEEDPAIKVSLIGRPNVGKSSLVNAILGEERVIVSDIAGTTRDAIDTSYTYDGEDYTLIDTAGMRKRGKVYEATEKYSVLRATRAIERSDVVMVVINGEEGIREQDKRIAGLAHEAGRAIIIVVNKWDAVEKDEKTMRNFELDIRSNFQYLDYAPITFVSAATKVRLKTLFPLIQQAYASSNMRVKSSTLNEVLVDSVSMNPTPTDSTGRRLSIYYGTQVSVGPPTFVLFVNDVELMHFSYRRYIENQLRKAFDFTGTPIHIISRKRN
;
A
#
# COMPACT_ATOMS: atom_id res chain seq x y z
N MET A 1 -7.89 -2.55 -9.62
CA MET A 1 -8.38 -3.90 -9.26
C MET A 1 -7.51 -4.39 -8.13
N TYR A 2 -8.10 -4.77 -7.01
CA TYR A 2 -7.36 -5.23 -5.83
C TYR A 2 -6.53 -6.46 -6.21
N LYS A 3 -5.21 -6.44 -5.95
CA LYS A 3 -4.33 -7.60 -6.16
C LYS A 3 -4.15 -8.29 -4.80
N PRO A 4 -4.69 -9.51 -4.60
CA PRO A 4 -4.58 -10.19 -3.31
C PRO A 4 -3.14 -10.43 -2.89
N THR A 5 -2.90 -10.49 -1.59
CA THR A 5 -1.59 -10.80 -1.02
C THR A 5 -1.64 -12.12 -0.27
N VAL A 6 -0.68 -13.00 -0.52
CA VAL A 6 -0.52 -14.31 0.12
C VAL A 6 0.80 -14.33 0.89
N ALA A 7 0.79 -14.73 2.16
CA ALA A 7 2.03 -14.91 2.94
C ALA A 7 2.26 -16.37 3.27
N VAL A 8 3.52 -16.81 3.16
CA VAL A 8 3.95 -18.14 3.60
C VAL A 8 4.60 -18.04 4.97
N VAL A 9 4.00 -18.68 5.97
CA VAL A 9 4.45 -18.65 7.37
C VAL A 9 4.66 -20.06 7.91
N GLY A 10 5.61 -20.22 8.82
CA GLY A 10 5.87 -21.49 9.50
C GLY A 10 7.20 -21.42 10.23
N ARG A 11 7.49 -22.39 11.11
CA ARG A 11 8.78 -22.44 11.80
C ARG A 11 9.95 -22.60 10.81
N PRO A 12 11.20 -22.34 11.20
CA PRO A 12 12.35 -22.58 10.34
C PRO A 12 12.46 -24.02 9.83
N ASN A 13 13.05 -24.20 8.64
CA ASN A 13 13.35 -25.50 8.02
C ASN A 13 12.16 -26.40 7.60
N VAL A 14 10.94 -25.87 7.61
CA VAL A 14 9.74 -26.56 7.07
C VAL A 14 9.63 -26.50 5.53
N GLY A 15 10.49 -25.72 4.87
CA GLY A 15 10.52 -25.59 3.41
C GLY A 15 9.76 -24.39 2.84
N LYS A 16 9.59 -23.31 3.62
CA LYS A 16 8.97 -22.03 3.18
C LYS A 16 9.52 -21.54 1.86
N SER A 17 10.84 -21.30 1.78
CA SER A 17 11.47 -20.75 0.58
C SER A 17 11.44 -21.72 -0.61
N THR A 18 11.41 -23.03 -0.36
CA THR A 18 11.22 -24.04 -1.43
C THR A 18 9.81 -23.93 -2.03
N LEU A 19 8.78 -23.83 -1.18
CA LEU A 19 7.40 -23.63 -1.63
C LEU A 19 7.24 -22.29 -2.35
N PHE A 20 7.78 -21.22 -1.77
CA PHE A 20 7.75 -19.86 -2.32
C PHE A 20 8.34 -19.80 -3.73
N ASN A 21 9.58 -20.28 -3.91
CA ASN A 21 10.23 -20.29 -5.23
C ASN A 21 9.48 -21.14 -6.25
N ARG A 22 8.81 -22.20 -5.81
CA ARG A 22 7.99 -23.03 -6.70
C ARG A 22 6.74 -22.29 -7.17
N ILE A 23 6.08 -21.54 -6.30
CA ILE A 23 4.88 -20.75 -6.65
C ILE A 23 5.22 -19.64 -7.67
N ILE A 24 6.42 -19.07 -7.61
CA ILE A 24 6.84 -17.96 -8.50
C ILE A 24 7.29 -18.45 -9.90
N GLY A 25 7.68 -19.72 -10.03
CA GLY A 25 8.18 -20.29 -11.28
C GLY A 25 9.61 -19.85 -11.68
N GLU A 26 10.11 -20.36 -12.82
CA GLU A 26 11.48 -20.11 -13.32
C GLU A 26 11.72 -18.71 -13.93
N ARG A 27 10.72 -17.82 -13.96
CA ARG A 27 10.95 -16.44 -14.39
C ARG A 27 11.70 -15.71 -13.29
N LYS A 28 13.03 -15.65 -13.48
CA LYS A 28 13.96 -14.80 -12.73
C LYS A 28 13.26 -13.50 -12.33
N ALA A 29 13.12 -13.31 -11.03
CA ALA A 29 13.10 -11.99 -10.44
C ALA A 29 14.42 -11.30 -10.82
N ILE A 30 14.47 -10.71 -12.02
CA ILE A 30 15.43 -9.66 -12.32
C ILE A 30 14.80 -8.40 -11.73
N VAL A 31 14.99 -8.24 -10.43
CA VAL A 31 15.02 -6.90 -9.85
C VAL A 31 16.38 -6.34 -10.28
N GLU A 32 16.38 -5.29 -11.10
CA GLU A 32 17.60 -4.56 -11.40
C GLU A 32 18.26 -4.14 -10.07
N ASP A 33 19.51 -4.55 -9.89
CA ASP A 33 20.39 -4.07 -8.81
C ASP A 33 20.71 -2.58 -9.04
N SER A 34 19.75 -1.72 -8.70
CA SER A 34 20.03 -0.30 -8.45
C SER A 34 20.43 -0.15 -6.98
N PRO A 35 21.67 0.29 -6.66
CA PRO A 35 22.11 0.49 -5.29
C PRO A 35 21.25 1.61 -4.66
N GLY A 36 20.28 1.24 -3.81
CA GLY A 36 19.42 2.20 -3.13
C GLY A 36 18.02 1.73 -2.74
N VAL A 37 17.55 0.57 -3.23
CA VAL A 37 16.17 0.10 -2.99
C VAL A 37 16.17 -1.10 -2.05
N THR A 38 15.71 -0.92 -0.81
CA THR A 38 15.68 -1.98 0.22
C THR A 38 14.32 -2.66 0.36
N ARG A 39 13.45 -2.58 -0.66
CA ARG A 39 12.07 -3.12 -0.60
C ARG A 39 11.83 -4.40 -1.39
N ASP A 40 12.56 -4.61 -2.48
CA ASP A 40 12.13 -5.56 -3.53
C ASP A 40 12.41 -7.05 -3.23
N ARG A 41 13.03 -7.37 -2.09
CA ARG A 41 13.38 -8.77 -1.75
C ARG A 41 12.25 -9.55 -1.03
N LEU A 42 11.11 -8.92 -0.72
CA LEU A 42 10.05 -9.52 0.10
C LEU A 42 8.76 -9.86 -0.65
N TYR A 43 8.57 -9.29 -1.84
CA TYR A 43 7.35 -9.45 -2.62
C TYR A 43 7.72 -10.07 -3.97
N ALA A 44 7.07 -11.18 -4.30
CA ALA A 44 7.11 -11.75 -5.62
C ALA A 44 5.70 -11.81 -6.21
N GLU A 45 5.61 -11.86 -7.53
CA GLU A 45 4.34 -12.08 -8.20
C GLU A 45 4.13 -13.58 -8.38
N GLY A 46 3.00 -14.08 -7.88
CA GLY A 46 2.53 -15.44 -8.12
C GLY A 46 1.32 -15.42 -9.05
N ASP A 47 1.23 -16.43 -9.90
CA ASP A 47 0.09 -16.68 -10.76
C ASP A 47 -0.45 -18.11 -10.54
N TRP A 48 -1.76 -18.22 -10.40
CA TRP A 48 -2.45 -19.51 -10.34
C TRP A 48 -3.81 -19.41 -11.01
N LEU A 49 -4.08 -20.31 -11.97
CA LEU A 49 -5.25 -20.26 -12.84
C LEU A 49 -5.40 -18.87 -13.52
N ASN A 50 -6.45 -18.13 -13.20
CA ASN A 50 -6.75 -16.79 -13.70
C ASN A 50 -6.50 -15.68 -12.67
N TYR A 51 -5.88 -16.02 -11.53
CA TYR A 51 -5.58 -15.08 -10.45
C TYR A 51 -4.10 -14.72 -10.44
N THR A 52 -3.81 -13.43 -10.33
CA THR A 52 -2.48 -12.92 -10.01
C THR A 52 -2.49 -12.32 -8.62
N PHE A 53 -1.46 -12.61 -7.83
CA PHE A 53 -1.38 -12.18 -6.43
C PHE A 53 0.07 -11.85 -6.04
N ASN A 54 0.21 -11.06 -4.99
CA ASN A 54 1.50 -10.82 -4.36
C ASN A 54 1.81 -11.98 -3.41
N LEU A 55 3.03 -12.49 -3.42
CA LEU A 55 3.49 -13.55 -2.54
C LEU A 55 4.62 -13.03 -1.64
N ILE A 56 4.52 -13.32 -0.34
CA ILE A 56 5.49 -12.88 0.68
C ILE A 56 6.11 -14.10 1.37
N ASP A 57 7.45 -14.17 1.41
CA ASP A 57 8.19 -15.10 2.28
C ASP A 57 8.51 -14.41 3.61
N THR A 58 7.74 -14.71 4.67
CA THR A 58 8.03 -14.14 5.99
C THR A 58 9.31 -14.69 6.60
N GLY A 59 9.83 -15.83 6.10
CA GLY A 59 11.09 -16.42 6.52
C GLY A 59 12.32 -15.60 6.10
N GLY A 60 12.24 -14.86 4.99
CA GLY A 60 13.31 -13.97 4.53
C GLY A 60 13.48 -12.69 5.36
N ILE A 61 12.56 -12.44 6.29
CA ILE A 61 12.60 -11.31 7.24
C ILE A 61 13.34 -11.77 8.50
N GLU A 62 14.62 -12.10 8.38
CA GLU A 62 15.45 -12.34 9.57
C GLU A 62 15.70 -11.03 10.32
N ILE A 63 15.36 -11.00 11.60
CA ILE A 63 15.64 -9.90 12.50
C ILE A 63 16.78 -10.37 13.39
N LYS A 64 17.97 -9.78 13.17
CA LYS A 64 19.17 -10.09 13.95
C LYS A 64 18.92 -9.75 15.43
N ASP A 65 19.50 -10.56 16.31
CA ASP A 65 19.59 -10.32 17.76
C ASP A 65 18.32 -10.49 18.61
N GLU A 66 17.24 -11.08 18.07
CA GLU A 66 16.03 -11.41 18.85
C GLU A 66 15.93 -12.92 19.20
N PRO A 67 15.31 -13.30 20.33
CA PRO A 67 15.07 -14.71 20.66
C PRO A 67 14.24 -15.44 19.60
N PHE A 68 14.54 -16.72 19.38
CA PHE A 68 13.93 -17.54 18.32
C PHE A 68 12.38 -17.54 18.31
N GLN A 69 11.74 -17.72 19.47
CA GLN A 69 10.28 -17.65 19.57
C GLN A 69 9.72 -16.26 19.24
N GLN A 70 10.45 -15.21 19.57
CA GLN A 70 10.05 -13.85 19.26
C GLN A 70 10.10 -13.60 17.75
N GLN A 71 11.12 -14.13 17.07
CA GLN A 71 11.19 -14.10 15.61
C GLN A 71 10.01 -14.84 14.95
N ILE A 72 9.66 -16.03 15.43
CA ILE A 72 8.51 -16.79 14.92
C ILE A 72 7.21 -16.00 15.10
N LYS A 73 7.00 -15.44 16.29
CA LYS A 73 5.84 -14.60 16.59
C LYS A 73 5.76 -13.41 15.62
N MET A 74 6.88 -12.73 15.44
CA MET A 74 7.03 -11.58 14.57
C MET A 74 6.72 -11.90 13.09
N GLN A 75 7.18 -13.04 12.59
CA GLN A 75 6.87 -13.51 11.23
C GLN A 75 5.37 -13.78 11.05
N ALA A 76 4.73 -14.42 12.03
CA ALA A 76 3.29 -14.65 12.01
C ALA A 76 2.49 -13.35 12.07
N GLU A 77 2.90 -12.39 12.90
CA GLU A 77 2.27 -11.07 12.97
C GLU A 77 2.42 -10.29 11.66
N ILE A 78 3.56 -10.39 10.97
CA ILE A 78 3.75 -9.80 9.62
C ILE A 78 2.82 -10.47 8.61
N ALA A 79 2.74 -11.80 8.58
CA ALA A 79 1.81 -12.51 7.70
C ALA A 79 0.36 -12.06 7.94
N ILE A 80 -0.05 -11.97 9.21
CA ILE A 80 -1.37 -11.47 9.60
C ILE A 80 -1.57 -10.02 9.18
N LEU A 81 -0.54 -9.19 9.21
CA LEU A 81 -0.69 -7.82 8.76
C LEU A 81 -0.80 -7.78 7.23
N GLU A 82 0.11 -8.37 6.48
CA GLU A 82 0.21 -8.12 5.03
C GLU A 82 -0.73 -8.96 4.16
N ALA A 83 -0.97 -10.22 4.54
CA ALA A 83 -1.64 -11.15 3.65
C ALA A 83 -3.15 -11.18 3.80
N ASP A 84 -3.86 -11.34 2.70
CA ASP A 84 -5.28 -11.69 2.69
C ASP A 84 -5.51 -13.15 3.01
N VAL A 85 -4.61 -14.01 2.53
CA VAL A 85 -4.63 -15.45 2.76
C VAL A 85 -3.26 -15.89 3.22
N ILE A 86 -3.21 -16.67 4.30
CA ILE A 86 -1.96 -17.13 4.89
C ILE A 86 -1.79 -18.61 4.59
N ILE A 87 -0.66 -18.99 3.98
CA ILE A 87 -0.26 -20.39 3.88
C ILE A 87 0.59 -20.71 5.10
N MET A 88 0.03 -21.44 6.06
CA MET A 88 0.83 -22.00 7.15
C MET A 88 1.47 -23.30 6.68
N ILE A 89 2.79 -23.34 6.59
CA ILE A 89 3.54 -24.52 6.17
C ILE A 89 4.17 -25.23 7.39
N VAL A 90 3.96 -26.54 7.45
CA VAL A 90 4.52 -27.45 8.47
C VAL A 90 5.30 -28.58 7.81
N ASN A 91 6.14 -29.28 8.56
CA ASN A 91 6.91 -30.41 8.04
C ASN A 91 6.23 -31.74 8.40
N GLY A 92 5.70 -32.44 7.41
CA GLY A 92 5.04 -33.74 7.59
C GLY A 92 5.94 -34.82 8.20
N ARG A 93 7.27 -34.74 7.99
CA ARG A 93 8.22 -35.74 8.52
C ARG A 93 8.51 -35.59 10.01
N ASP A 94 8.35 -34.38 10.55
CA ASP A 94 8.65 -34.10 11.96
C ASP A 94 7.40 -34.25 12.83
N GLY A 95 6.24 -34.40 12.21
CA GLY A 95 4.94 -34.27 12.84
C GLY A 95 4.67 -32.86 13.39
N VAL A 96 3.61 -32.73 14.19
CA VAL A 96 3.24 -31.48 14.87
C VAL A 96 4.19 -31.16 16.02
N THR A 97 4.82 -29.98 15.95
CA THR A 97 5.72 -29.48 17.02
C THR A 97 5.09 -28.40 17.89
N SER A 98 5.76 -28.06 19.01
CA SER A 98 5.35 -26.94 19.89
C SER A 98 5.37 -25.59 19.18
N ASP A 99 6.29 -25.38 18.25
CA ASP A 99 6.40 -24.14 17.49
C ASP A 99 5.28 -24.04 16.44
N ASP A 100 4.88 -25.17 15.84
CA ASP A 100 3.73 -25.22 14.93
C ASP A 100 2.44 -24.88 15.69
N LEU A 101 2.24 -25.46 16.88
CA LEU A 101 1.11 -25.11 17.78
C LEU A 101 1.13 -23.63 18.18
N PHE A 102 2.30 -23.06 18.44
CA PHE A 102 2.44 -21.66 18.81
C PHE A 102 2.03 -20.73 17.65
N VAL A 103 2.52 -20.99 16.43
CA VAL A 103 2.14 -20.23 15.23
C VAL A 103 0.65 -20.38 14.94
N ALA A 104 0.12 -21.59 14.97
CA ALA A 104 -1.30 -21.85 14.71
C ALA A 104 -2.22 -21.06 15.66
N ARG A 105 -1.88 -20.98 16.95
CA ARG A 105 -2.65 -20.17 17.92
C ARG A 105 -2.63 -18.68 17.62
N ILE A 106 -1.53 -18.15 17.08
CA ILE A 106 -1.43 -16.74 16.67
C ILE A 106 -2.33 -16.50 15.46
N LEU A 107 -2.25 -17.37 14.46
CA LEU A 107 -3.02 -17.27 13.22
C LEU A 107 -4.54 -17.43 13.48
N GLN A 108 -4.96 -18.37 14.32
CA GLN A 108 -6.37 -18.55 14.71
C GLN A 108 -6.99 -17.28 15.29
N LYS A 109 -6.23 -16.51 16.09
CA LYS A 109 -6.72 -15.25 16.67
C LYS A 109 -6.90 -14.14 15.64
N SER A 110 -6.22 -14.23 14.50
CA SER A 110 -6.30 -13.21 13.45
C SER A 110 -7.60 -13.22 12.67
N LYS A 111 -8.32 -14.36 12.66
CA LYS A 111 -9.49 -14.63 11.81
C LYS A 111 -9.23 -14.49 10.29
N LYS A 112 -7.98 -14.32 9.85
CA LYS A 112 -7.64 -14.36 8.43
C LYS A 112 -7.81 -15.80 7.90
N PRO A 113 -8.18 -15.97 6.62
CA PRO A 113 -8.12 -17.26 5.95
C PRO A 113 -6.71 -17.87 6.05
N VAL A 114 -6.62 -19.10 6.53
CA VAL A 114 -5.36 -19.84 6.66
C VAL A 114 -5.50 -21.16 5.92
N VAL A 115 -4.59 -21.42 4.99
CA VAL A 115 -4.45 -22.71 4.31
C VAL A 115 -3.29 -23.45 4.94
N LEU A 116 -3.56 -24.60 5.55
CA LEU A 116 -2.54 -25.44 6.19
C LEU A 116 -1.89 -26.36 5.16
N ALA A 117 -0.62 -26.11 4.84
CA ALA A 117 0.17 -26.92 3.91
C ALA A 117 1.16 -27.83 4.67
N VAL A 118 0.94 -29.15 4.59
CA VAL A 118 1.83 -30.16 5.19
C VAL A 118 2.89 -30.53 4.16
N ASN A 119 4.09 -29.96 4.30
CA ASN A 119 5.17 -30.11 3.33
C ASN A 119 6.01 -31.36 3.56
N LYS A 120 6.78 -31.76 2.53
CA LYS A 120 7.63 -32.96 2.47
C LYS A 120 6.86 -34.28 2.45
N ILE A 121 5.62 -34.24 1.93
CA ILE A 121 4.81 -35.42 1.61
C ILE A 121 5.15 -35.83 0.16
N ASP A 122 6.22 -36.60 0.01
CA ASP A 122 6.82 -36.90 -1.30
C ASP A 122 6.20 -38.12 -2.00
N ASN A 123 5.35 -38.88 -1.30
CA ASN A 123 4.66 -40.05 -1.84
C ASN A 123 3.24 -40.18 -1.28
N TYR A 124 2.43 -41.03 -1.90
CA TYR A 124 1.01 -41.21 -1.54
C TYR A 124 0.81 -41.92 -0.20
N GLU A 125 1.74 -42.79 0.20
CA GLU A 125 1.70 -43.57 1.45
C GLU A 125 1.80 -42.67 2.69
N MET A 126 2.57 -41.58 2.60
CA MET A 126 2.69 -40.57 3.66
C MET A 126 1.41 -39.75 3.87
N ARG A 127 0.36 -39.89 3.03
CA ARG A 127 -0.89 -39.13 3.22
C ARG A 127 -1.65 -39.54 4.49
N SER A 128 -1.46 -40.75 5.01
CA SER A 128 -2.06 -41.16 6.29
C SER A 128 -1.46 -40.41 7.50
N GLU A 129 -0.26 -39.84 7.35
CA GLU A 129 0.43 -39.09 8.42
C GLU A 129 -0.14 -37.67 8.58
N ILE A 130 -1.06 -37.26 7.71
CA ILE A 130 -1.65 -35.92 7.71
C ILE A 130 -2.69 -35.75 8.84
N TYR A 131 -3.33 -36.83 9.29
CA TYR A 131 -4.46 -36.75 10.23
C TYR A 131 -4.11 -36.06 11.55
N GLU A 132 -2.86 -36.16 12.02
CA GLU A 132 -2.45 -35.47 13.24
C GLU A 132 -2.44 -33.94 13.09
N PHE A 133 -2.28 -33.40 11.89
CA PHE A 133 -2.20 -31.95 11.66
C PHE A 133 -3.55 -31.25 11.81
N TYR A 134 -4.67 -31.97 11.80
CA TYR A 134 -5.98 -31.43 12.18
C TYR A 134 -5.98 -30.84 13.59
N GLN A 135 -5.11 -31.31 14.49
CA GLN A 135 -5.01 -30.78 15.86
C GLN A 135 -4.55 -29.31 15.91
N LEU A 136 -3.98 -28.78 14.82
CA LEU A 136 -3.64 -27.36 14.70
C LEU A 136 -4.89 -26.48 14.58
N GLY A 137 -6.06 -27.04 14.25
CA GLY A 137 -7.34 -26.35 14.20
C GLY A 137 -7.40 -25.25 13.14
N LEU A 138 -6.78 -25.47 11.98
CA LEU A 138 -6.71 -24.51 10.87
C LEU A 138 -7.48 -25.00 9.62
N GLY A 139 -8.40 -25.94 9.77
CA GLY A 139 -9.15 -26.54 8.67
C GLY A 139 -8.46 -27.76 8.07
N GLU A 140 -8.73 -28.02 6.79
CA GLU A 140 -8.19 -29.18 6.06
C GLU A 140 -6.68 -29.02 5.81
N PRO A 141 -5.85 -29.99 6.25
CA PRO A 141 -4.42 -30.02 5.95
C PRO A 141 -4.15 -30.54 4.53
N TRP A 142 -3.55 -29.69 3.70
CA TRP A 142 -3.21 -29.99 2.32
C TRP A 142 -1.80 -30.59 2.22
N PRO A 143 -1.64 -31.84 1.75
CA PRO A 143 -0.31 -32.41 1.55
C PRO A 143 0.39 -31.77 0.36
N VAL A 144 1.60 -31.28 0.59
CA VAL A 144 2.43 -30.69 -0.47
C VAL A 144 3.86 -31.26 -0.45
N SER A 145 4.50 -31.24 -1.62
CA SER A 145 5.94 -31.41 -1.74
C SER A 145 6.51 -30.20 -2.46
N GLY A 146 7.17 -29.30 -1.73
CA GLY A 146 7.83 -28.14 -2.33
C GLY A 146 8.92 -28.55 -3.34
N SER A 147 9.62 -29.66 -3.11
CA SER A 147 10.68 -30.16 -3.99
C SER A 147 10.13 -30.79 -5.28
N HIS A 148 9.03 -31.54 -5.20
CA HIS A 148 8.48 -32.28 -6.33
C HIS A 148 7.25 -31.62 -6.96
N GLY A 149 6.69 -30.59 -6.34
CA GLY A 149 5.48 -29.89 -6.79
C GLY A 149 4.17 -30.66 -6.55
N LEU A 150 4.21 -31.83 -5.91
CA LEU A 150 3.02 -32.66 -5.65
C LEU A 150 2.07 -31.93 -4.68
N GLY A 151 0.77 -31.96 -4.98
CA GLY A 151 -0.30 -31.40 -4.13
C GLY A 151 -0.31 -29.88 -4.00
N LEU A 152 0.66 -29.17 -4.59
CA LEU A 152 0.70 -27.71 -4.54
C LEU A 152 -0.50 -27.08 -5.24
N GLY A 153 -0.95 -27.66 -6.36
CA GLY A 153 -2.11 -27.15 -7.08
C GLY A 153 -3.38 -27.16 -6.23
N ASP A 154 -3.65 -28.26 -5.52
CA ASP A 154 -4.81 -28.39 -4.63
C ASP A 154 -4.76 -27.35 -3.49
N ALA A 155 -3.58 -27.13 -2.91
CA ALA A 155 -3.40 -26.10 -1.89
C ALA A 155 -3.59 -24.68 -2.44
N LEU A 156 -3.15 -24.40 -3.67
CA LEU A 156 -3.35 -23.10 -4.32
C LEU A 156 -4.81 -22.90 -4.75
N ASP A 157 -5.52 -23.96 -5.14
CA ASP A 157 -6.96 -23.92 -5.41
C ASP A 157 -7.73 -23.46 -4.16
N GLU A 158 -7.38 -23.97 -2.97
CA GLU A 158 -7.95 -23.50 -1.70
C GLU A 158 -7.59 -22.03 -1.42
N VAL A 159 -6.34 -21.61 -1.68
CA VAL A 159 -5.92 -20.21 -1.52
C VAL A 159 -6.77 -19.28 -2.39
N VAL A 160 -6.96 -19.59 -3.67
CA VAL A 160 -7.72 -18.73 -4.58
C VAL A 160 -9.23 -18.78 -4.35
N GLN A 161 -9.76 -19.85 -3.74
CA GLN A 161 -11.16 -19.88 -3.29
C GLN A 161 -11.44 -18.76 -2.29
N HIS A 162 -10.50 -18.48 -1.39
CA HIS A 162 -10.62 -17.36 -0.47
C HIS A 162 -10.54 -16.00 -1.18
N PHE A 163 -9.99 -15.90 -2.40
CA PHE A 163 -10.02 -14.65 -3.16
C PHE A 163 -11.42 -14.27 -3.61
N LYS A 164 -12.29 -15.24 -3.88
CA LYS A 164 -13.68 -14.97 -4.27
C LYS A 164 -14.44 -14.24 -3.16
N SER A 165 -14.24 -14.61 -1.90
CA SER A 165 -14.77 -13.83 -0.77
C SER A 165 -14.20 -12.41 -0.67
N LEU A 166 -13.00 -12.15 -1.24
CA LEU A 166 -12.41 -10.80 -1.31
C LEU A 166 -13.01 -9.97 -2.45
N GLU A 167 -13.46 -10.61 -3.54
CA GLU A 167 -14.14 -9.96 -4.67
C GLU A 167 -15.61 -9.66 -4.34
N THR A 168 -16.32 -10.53 -3.60
CA THR A 168 -17.75 -10.36 -3.29
C THR A 168 -18.04 -9.33 -2.19
N GLU A 169 -17.04 -8.92 -1.39
CA GLU A 169 -17.17 -7.87 -0.35
C GLU A 169 -16.74 -6.47 -0.83
N VAL A 170 -16.47 -6.28 -2.13
CA VAL A 170 -16.40 -4.93 -2.71
C VAL A 170 -17.82 -4.48 -3.07
N GLU A 171 -18.69 -4.36 -2.05
CA GLU A 171 -19.68 -3.29 -2.15
C GLU A 171 -18.88 -1.99 -2.34
N GLU A 172 -19.32 -1.11 -3.25
CA GLU A 172 -18.81 0.25 -3.31
C GLU A 172 -19.10 0.88 -1.94
N ASP A 173 -18.20 0.70 -0.97
CA ASP A 173 -18.17 1.48 0.25
C ASP A 173 -18.06 2.92 -0.21
N PRO A 174 -19.14 3.72 -0.14
CA PRO A 174 -19.14 5.07 -0.68
C PRO A 174 -18.23 5.97 0.17
N ALA A 175 -17.78 5.49 1.33
CA ALA A 175 -16.94 6.24 2.23
C ALA A 175 -15.55 6.49 1.64
N ILE A 176 -15.09 7.74 1.75
CA ILE A 176 -13.72 8.10 1.37
C ILE A 176 -12.75 7.47 2.39
N LYS A 177 -11.84 6.61 1.92
CA LYS A 177 -10.87 5.92 2.78
C LYS A 177 -9.65 6.82 2.99
N VAL A 178 -9.36 7.14 4.25
CA VAL A 178 -8.31 8.08 4.64
C VAL A 178 -7.33 7.43 5.61
N SER A 179 -6.03 7.55 5.36
CA SER A 179 -4.99 7.16 6.32
C SER A 179 -4.13 8.33 6.76
N LEU A 180 -3.58 8.22 7.98
CA LEU A 180 -2.56 9.14 8.49
C LEU A 180 -1.22 8.38 8.57
N ILE A 181 -0.24 8.83 7.81
CA ILE A 181 1.12 8.27 7.82
C ILE A 181 2.13 9.32 8.28
N GLY A 182 3.28 8.86 8.76
CA GLY A 182 4.35 9.73 9.25
C GLY A 182 5.18 9.02 10.32
N ARG A 183 6.35 9.58 10.64
CA ARG A 183 7.25 9.00 11.65
C ARG A 183 6.60 8.90 13.04
N PRO A 184 7.17 8.12 13.98
CA PRO A 184 6.69 8.08 15.36
C PRO A 184 6.63 9.47 16.00
N ASN A 185 5.68 9.68 16.92
CA ASN A 185 5.53 10.91 17.73
C ASN A 185 5.18 12.23 17.00
N VAL A 186 4.88 12.21 15.70
CA VAL A 186 4.35 13.40 14.98
C VAL A 186 2.92 13.78 15.38
N GLY A 187 2.26 12.95 16.18
CA GLY A 187 0.91 13.21 16.69
C GLY A 187 -0.23 12.63 15.85
N LYS A 188 0.01 11.56 15.07
CA LYS A 188 -1.02 10.83 14.30
C LYS A 188 -2.21 10.41 15.16
N SER A 189 -1.95 9.71 16.28
CA SER A 189 -2.99 9.27 17.22
C SER A 189 -3.76 10.44 17.84
N SER A 190 -3.06 11.53 18.15
CA SER A 190 -3.70 12.75 18.66
C SER A 190 -4.61 13.38 17.61
N LEU A 191 -4.17 13.43 16.35
CA LEU A 191 -4.99 13.92 15.23
C LEU A 191 -6.23 13.06 15.03
N VAL A 192 -6.10 11.73 15.02
CA VAL A 192 -7.25 10.82 14.90
C VAL A 192 -8.28 11.09 15.98
N ASN A 193 -7.87 11.17 17.24
CA ASN A 193 -8.79 11.43 18.34
C ASN A 193 -9.40 12.84 18.26
N ALA A 194 -8.63 13.83 17.79
CA ALA A 194 -9.12 15.18 17.66
C ALA A 194 -10.15 15.31 16.51
N ILE A 195 -9.90 14.66 15.36
CA ILE A 195 -10.83 14.55 14.23
C ILE A 195 -12.12 13.87 14.67
N LEU A 196 -12.03 12.71 15.32
CA LEU A 196 -13.21 11.95 15.78
C LEU A 196 -13.97 12.63 16.92
N GLY A 197 -13.37 13.63 17.57
CA GLY A 197 -13.98 14.44 18.62
C GLY A 197 -14.39 15.86 18.16
N GLU A 198 -14.48 16.11 16.86
CA GLU A 198 -15.07 17.32 16.28
C GLU A 198 -16.61 17.26 16.37
N GLU A 199 -17.26 18.40 16.62
CA GLU A 199 -18.71 18.47 16.89
C GLU A 199 -19.60 17.88 15.79
N ARG A 200 -19.12 17.90 14.55
CA ARG A 200 -19.86 17.44 13.36
C ARG A 200 -19.51 16.01 12.95
N VAL A 201 -18.57 15.37 13.65
CA VAL A 201 -18.16 14.01 13.35
C VAL A 201 -19.03 13.05 14.16
N ILE A 202 -19.72 12.16 13.46
CA ILE A 202 -20.53 11.10 14.05
C ILE A 202 -19.81 9.78 13.78
N VAL A 203 -19.40 9.07 14.85
CA VAL A 203 -18.73 7.78 14.72
C VAL A 203 -19.79 6.68 14.63
N SER A 204 -19.63 5.79 13.65
CA SER A 204 -20.50 4.62 13.52
C SER A 204 -19.87 3.43 14.23
N ASP A 205 -20.67 2.74 15.06
CA ASP A 205 -20.30 1.45 15.65
C ASP A 205 -20.64 0.27 14.72
N ILE A 206 -21.19 0.54 13.53
CA ILE A 206 -21.50 -0.50 12.55
C ILE A 206 -20.17 -1.04 12.02
N ALA A 207 -19.78 -2.21 12.54
CA ALA A 207 -18.68 -3.00 12.04
C ALA A 207 -19.02 -3.49 10.61
N GLY A 208 -18.79 -2.61 9.63
CA GLY A 208 -18.99 -2.88 8.21
C GLY A 208 -17.76 -3.56 7.61
N THR A 209 -17.96 -4.82 7.21
CA THR A 209 -17.02 -5.78 6.59
C THR A 209 -16.01 -6.43 7.54
N THR A 210 -16.08 -7.75 7.54
CA THR A 210 -15.45 -8.70 8.48
C THR A 210 -13.92 -8.81 8.39
N ARG A 211 -13.25 -7.89 7.69
CA ARG A 211 -11.87 -8.10 7.24
C ARG A 211 -10.80 -7.43 8.08
N ASP A 212 -11.07 -6.27 8.68
CA ASP A 212 -10.10 -5.57 9.53
C ASP A 212 -10.80 -4.79 10.65
N ALA A 213 -10.87 -5.38 11.86
CA ALA A 213 -11.46 -4.79 13.07
C ALA A 213 -10.68 -3.58 13.66
N ILE A 214 -9.95 -2.86 12.80
CA ILE A 214 -8.92 -1.86 13.13
C ILE A 214 -9.28 -0.48 12.55
N ASP A 215 -10.20 -0.40 11.58
CA ASP A 215 -10.59 0.86 10.94
C ASP A 215 -11.73 1.57 11.71
N THR A 216 -12.01 2.83 11.39
CA THR A 216 -13.07 3.60 12.05
C THR A 216 -13.88 4.39 11.03
N SER A 217 -15.15 4.00 10.89
CA SER A 217 -16.12 4.70 10.04
C SER A 217 -16.74 5.88 10.78
N TYR A 218 -16.86 7.00 10.09
CA TYR A 218 -17.45 8.22 10.62
C TYR A 218 -18.08 9.05 9.51
N THR A 219 -19.07 9.85 9.85
CA THR A 219 -19.74 10.78 8.92
C THR A 219 -19.38 12.22 9.31
N TYR A 220 -19.11 13.07 8.33
CA TYR A 220 -18.88 14.50 8.51
C TYR A 220 -19.66 15.29 7.46
N ASP A 221 -20.50 16.24 7.91
CA ASP A 221 -21.38 17.04 7.03
C ASP A 221 -22.23 16.19 6.05
N GLY A 222 -22.60 14.98 6.46
CA GLY A 222 -23.42 14.05 5.67
C GLY A 222 -22.65 13.17 4.69
N GLU A 223 -21.33 13.32 4.60
CA GLU A 223 -20.44 12.48 3.78
C GLU A 223 -19.77 11.41 4.65
N ASP A 224 -19.68 10.19 4.12
CA ASP A 224 -19.10 9.06 4.84
C ASP A 224 -17.59 8.94 4.61
N TYR A 225 -16.88 8.58 5.67
CA TYR A 225 -15.44 8.42 5.68
C TYR A 225 -15.02 7.20 6.49
N THR A 226 -13.94 6.57 6.08
CA THR A 226 -13.31 5.49 6.85
C THR A 226 -11.86 5.84 7.14
N LEU A 227 -11.51 6.01 8.42
CA LEU A 227 -10.12 6.11 8.84
C LEU A 227 -9.50 4.71 8.87
N ILE A 228 -8.49 4.51 8.04
CA ILE A 228 -7.75 3.27 7.93
C ILE A 228 -6.75 3.15 9.09
N ASP A 229 -6.70 1.96 9.69
CA ASP A 229 -5.68 1.51 10.65
C ASP A 229 -5.62 2.33 11.96
N THR A 230 -6.79 2.62 12.56
CA THR A 230 -6.89 3.42 13.80
C THR A 230 -6.58 2.64 15.08
N ALA A 231 -6.82 1.31 15.15
CA ALA A 231 -6.67 0.60 16.42
C ALA A 231 -5.22 0.48 16.90
N GLY A 232 -4.24 0.40 15.99
CA GLY A 232 -2.82 0.50 16.36
C GLY A 232 -2.36 1.94 16.61
N MET A 233 -3.19 2.95 16.33
CA MET A 233 -2.96 4.34 16.77
C MET A 233 -3.62 4.62 18.13
N ARG A 234 -4.73 3.93 18.48
CA ARG A 234 -5.47 4.07 19.75
C ARG A 234 -4.86 3.29 20.93
N LYS A 235 -4.27 2.11 20.69
CA LYS A 235 -3.52 1.40 21.75
C LYS A 235 -2.15 2.06 21.94
N ARG A 236 -1.88 2.64 23.12
CA ARG A 236 -0.59 3.23 23.51
C ARG A 236 0.57 2.27 23.15
N GLY A 237 1.24 2.56 22.04
CA GLY A 237 2.17 1.68 21.32
C GLY A 237 3.55 1.51 21.95
N LYS A 238 3.65 1.05 23.20
CA LYS A 238 4.97 0.82 23.81
C LYS A 238 5.70 -0.44 23.33
N VAL A 239 5.05 -1.35 22.59
CA VAL A 239 5.64 -2.68 22.31
C VAL A 239 5.75 -3.02 20.81
N TYR A 240 4.89 -2.45 19.93
CA TYR A 240 4.85 -2.84 18.51
C TYR A 240 5.50 -1.82 17.54
N GLU A 241 5.81 -0.60 17.99
CA GLU A 241 6.44 0.44 17.15
C GLU A 241 7.99 0.43 17.20
N ALA A 242 8.60 -0.48 17.97
CA ALA A 242 10.00 -0.37 18.36
C ALA A 242 11.01 -0.55 17.21
N THR A 243 10.62 -1.12 16.06
CA THR A 243 11.51 -1.22 14.89
C THR A 243 10.97 -0.47 13.68
N GLU A 244 11.87 0.23 12.99
CA GLU A 244 11.57 1.05 11.81
C GLU A 244 10.87 0.24 10.70
N LYS A 245 11.20 -1.05 10.58
CA LYS A 245 10.66 -1.97 9.58
C LYS A 245 9.15 -2.15 9.70
N TYR A 246 8.61 -2.30 10.93
CA TYR A 246 7.16 -2.43 11.14
C TYR A 246 6.40 -1.15 10.84
N SER A 247 6.97 0.01 11.18
CA SER A 247 6.33 1.30 10.90
C SER A 247 6.16 1.53 9.40
N VAL A 248 7.15 1.11 8.60
CA VAL A 248 7.13 1.20 7.13
C VAL A 248 6.14 0.21 6.51
N LEU A 249 6.11 -1.03 6.97
CA LEU A 249 5.18 -2.06 6.49
C LEU A 249 3.73 -1.63 6.73
N ARG A 250 3.42 -1.22 7.97
CA ARG A 250 2.11 -0.73 8.37
C ARG A 250 1.66 0.50 7.57
N ALA A 251 2.55 1.45 7.34
CA ALA A 251 2.26 2.60 6.48
C ALA A 251 1.93 2.18 5.04
N THR A 252 2.59 1.16 4.51
CA THR A 252 2.36 0.66 3.14
C THR A 252 0.97 0.06 3.00
N ARG A 253 0.58 -0.83 3.92
CA ARG A 253 -0.78 -1.40 3.92
C ARG A 253 -1.86 -0.32 4.08
N ALA A 254 -1.62 0.67 4.94
CA ALA A 254 -2.54 1.80 5.10
C ALA A 254 -2.66 2.61 3.80
N ILE A 255 -1.55 2.90 3.12
CA ILE A 255 -1.54 3.59 1.81
C ILE A 255 -2.34 2.80 0.77
N GLU A 256 -2.13 1.49 0.65
CA GLU A 256 -2.80 0.65 -0.35
C GLU A 256 -4.32 0.58 -0.20
N ARG A 257 -4.81 0.72 1.04
CA ARG A 257 -6.24 0.69 1.37
C ARG A 257 -6.90 2.07 1.36
N SER A 258 -6.13 3.15 1.17
CA SER A 258 -6.63 4.53 1.25
C SER A 258 -6.84 5.16 -0.12
N ASP A 259 -7.86 6.00 -0.24
CA ASP A 259 -8.01 6.89 -1.39
C ASP A 259 -7.18 8.17 -1.21
N VAL A 260 -7.17 8.68 0.03
CA VAL A 260 -6.43 9.88 0.42
C VAL A 260 -5.49 9.58 1.58
N VAL A 261 -4.23 10.01 1.45
CA VAL A 261 -3.16 9.80 2.43
C VAL A 261 -2.76 11.15 3.01
N MET A 262 -2.92 11.31 4.33
CA MET A 262 -2.42 12.45 5.08
C MET A 262 -1.00 12.17 5.58
N VAL A 263 -0.01 12.83 4.98
CA VAL A 263 1.39 12.79 5.42
C VAL A 263 1.57 13.77 6.57
N VAL A 264 1.69 13.27 7.79
CA VAL A 264 1.78 14.07 9.02
C VAL A 264 3.24 14.38 9.37
N ILE A 265 3.56 15.66 9.46
CA ILE A 265 4.87 16.19 9.83
C ILE A 265 4.75 16.90 11.19
N ASN A 266 5.76 16.77 12.06
CA ASN A 266 5.84 17.56 13.29
C ASN A 266 6.40 18.95 12.96
N GLY A 267 5.60 20.01 13.14
CA GLY A 267 6.02 21.39 12.93
C GLY A 267 7.17 21.86 13.82
N GLU A 268 7.32 21.33 15.04
CA GLU A 268 8.39 21.71 15.97
C GLU A 268 9.77 21.19 15.54
N GLU A 269 9.79 19.99 14.98
CA GLU A 269 11.02 19.25 14.68
C GLU A 269 11.42 19.34 13.20
N GLY A 270 10.58 19.93 12.37
CA GLY A 270 10.78 20.03 10.93
C GLY A 270 10.74 18.68 10.20
N ILE A 271 11.23 18.70 8.96
CA ILE A 271 11.24 17.58 8.03
C ILE A 271 12.46 16.70 8.28
N ARG A 272 12.27 15.38 8.35
CA ARG A 272 13.35 14.39 8.47
C ARG A 272 13.40 13.46 7.25
N GLU A 273 14.50 12.74 7.07
CA GLU A 273 14.66 11.76 5.98
C GLU A 273 13.58 10.67 6.00
N GLN A 274 13.14 10.24 7.19
CA GLN A 274 12.05 9.28 7.30
C GLN A 274 10.72 9.82 6.77
N ASP A 275 10.46 11.13 6.90
CA ASP A 275 9.24 11.76 6.38
C ASP A 275 9.25 11.73 4.84
N LYS A 276 10.41 11.98 4.21
CA LYS A 276 10.61 11.83 2.76
C LYS A 276 10.36 10.40 2.30
N ARG A 277 10.93 9.42 3.00
CA ARG A 277 10.74 8.00 2.67
C ARG A 277 9.26 7.63 2.69
N ILE A 278 8.56 7.95 3.78
CA ILE A 278 7.13 7.61 3.95
C ILE A 278 6.25 8.31 2.91
N ALA A 279 6.50 9.59 2.63
CA ALA A 279 5.75 10.35 1.64
C ALA A 279 5.99 9.84 0.20
N GLY A 280 7.23 9.42 -0.10
CA GLY A 280 7.58 8.75 -1.35
C GLY A 280 6.75 7.50 -1.61
N LEU A 281 6.49 6.68 -0.58
CA LEU A 281 5.66 5.48 -0.71
C LEU A 281 4.23 5.80 -1.16
N ALA A 282 3.65 6.87 -0.61
CA ALA A 282 2.30 7.29 -0.97
C ALA A 282 2.25 7.82 -2.42
N HIS A 283 3.31 8.51 -2.84
CA HIS A 283 3.46 9.02 -4.21
C HIS A 283 3.58 7.87 -5.22
N GLU A 284 4.48 6.93 -4.95
CA GLU A 284 4.71 5.74 -5.79
C GLU A 284 3.45 4.86 -5.90
N ALA A 285 2.67 4.76 -4.82
CA ALA A 285 1.39 4.07 -4.81
C ALA A 285 0.27 4.82 -5.56
N GLY A 286 0.55 6.01 -6.10
CA GLY A 286 -0.40 6.80 -6.88
C GLY A 286 -1.57 7.37 -6.06
N ARG A 287 -1.40 7.53 -4.73
CA ARG A 287 -2.48 8.01 -3.86
C ARG A 287 -2.61 9.51 -3.89
N ALA A 288 -3.82 10.00 -3.61
CA ALA A 288 -4.03 11.39 -3.33
C ALA A 288 -3.34 11.74 -2.00
N ILE A 289 -2.63 12.86 -1.91
CA ILE A 289 -1.78 13.20 -0.77
C ILE A 289 -2.13 14.59 -0.26
N ILE A 290 -2.21 14.72 1.06
CA ILE A 290 -2.29 15.99 1.77
C ILE A 290 -1.13 16.03 2.77
N ILE A 291 -0.35 17.10 2.77
CA ILE A 291 0.71 17.30 3.76
C ILE A 291 0.13 18.06 4.95
N VAL A 292 0.23 17.46 6.14
CA VAL A 292 -0.38 17.96 7.37
C VAL A 292 0.72 18.28 8.37
N VAL A 293 0.99 19.56 8.58
CA VAL A 293 1.94 20.04 9.58
C VAL A 293 1.22 20.15 10.92
N ASN A 294 1.43 19.18 11.80
CA ASN A 294 0.82 19.11 13.12
C ASN A 294 1.68 19.80 14.19
N LYS A 295 1.12 19.96 15.39
CA LYS A 295 1.74 20.66 16.53
C LYS A 295 2.11 22.12 16.22
N TRP A 296 1.36 22.73 15.29
CA TRP A 296 1.62 24.10 14.89
C TRP A 296 1.39 25.10 16.02
N ASP A 297 0.70 24.72 17.10
CA ASP A 297 0.57 25.50 18.33
C ASP A 297 1.90 25.71 19.06
N ALA A 298 2.82 24.75 19.01
CA ALA A 298 4.09 24.79 19.73
C ALA A 298 5.22 25.50 18.95
N VAL A 299 5.01 25.79 17.67
CA VAL A 299 5.95 26.56 16.85
C VAL A 299 5.87 28.04 17.23
N GLU A 300 7.00 28.65 17.59
CA GLU A 300 7.11 30.10 17.76
C GLU A 300 6.90 30.79 16.40
N LYS A 301 6.03 31.79 16.36
CA LYS A 301 5.53 32.37 15.11
C LYS A 301 5.92 33.83 14.96
N ASP A 302 6.43 34.15 13.78
CA ASP A 302 6.42 35.47 13.18
C ASP A 302 5.51 35.51 11.92
N GLU A 303 5.40 36.67 11.28
CA GLU A 303 4.58 36.84 10.06
C GLU A 303 5.01 35.94 8.88
N LYS A 304 6.26 35.48 8.85
CA LYS A 304 6.85 34.73 7.73
C LYS A 304 6.99 33.24 7.99
N THR A 305 6.83 32.80 9.23
CA THR A 305 7.12 31.43 9.69
C THR A 305 6.36 30.38 8.88
N MET A 306 5.05 30.59 8.66
CA MET A 306 4.23 29.66 7.89
C MET A 306 4.69 29.54 6.43
N ARG A 307 4.99 30.68 5.79
CA ARG A 307 5.47 30.71 4.40
C ARG A 307 6.86 30.09 4.27
N ASN A 308 7.76 30.36 5.21
CA ASN A 308 9.10 29.79 5.21
C ASN A 308 9.05 28.26 5.38
N PHE A 309 8.17 27.76 6.25
CA PHE A 309 7.95 26.33 6.43
C PHE A 309 7.36 25.68 5.17
N GLU A 310 6.43 26.35 4.50
CA GLU A 310 5.89 25.88 3.22
C GLU A 310 6.98 25.76 2.15
N LEU A 311 7.85 26.78 2.02
CA LEU A 311 8.99 26.75 1.10
C LEU A 311 9.97 25.61 1.43
N ASP A 312 10.22 25.36 2.71
CA ASP A 312 11.06 24.24 3.16
C ASP A 312 10.44 22.88 2.79
N ILE A 313 9.11 22.72 2.97
CA ILE A 313 8.38 21.54 2.49
C ILE A 313 8.55 21.39 0.97
N ARG A 314 8.29 22.44 0.19
CA ARG A 314 8.39 22.37 -1.28
C ARG A 314 9.81 22.04 -1.75
N SER A 315 10.84 22.51 -1.04
CA SER A 315 12.24 22.19 -1.32
C SER A 315 12.59 20.73 -1.07
N ASN A 316 12.06 20.14 0.03
CA ASN A 316 12.33 18.76 0.43
C ASN A 316 11.43 17.73 -0.27
N PHE A 317 10.22 18.13 -0.65
CA PHE A 317 9.19 17.28 -1.28
C PHE A 317 8.85 17.77 -2.70
N GLN A 318 9.87 17.94 -3.54
CA GLN A 318 9.69 18.44 -4.92
C GLN A 318 8.77 17.56 -5.78
N TYR A 319 8.67 16.27 -5.45
CA TYR A 319 7.80 15.29 -6.10
C TYR A 319 6.34 15.34 -5.61
N LEU A 320 6.04 16.17 -4.60
CA LEU A 320 4.69 16.39 -4.05
C LEU A 320 4.24 17.84 -4.24
N ASP A 321 4.67 18.50 -5.33
CA ASP A 321 4.25 19.86 -5.67
C ASP A 321 2.72 20.00 -5.80
N TYR A 322 2.04 18.94 -6.24
CA TYR A 322 0.58 18.85 -6.33
C TYR A 322 -0.14 18.72 -4.99
N ALA A 323 0.55 18.31 -3.92
CA ALA A 323 -0.10 18.05 -2.63
C ALA A 323 -0.40 19.38 -1.91
N PRO A 324 -1.63 19.60 -1.43
CA PRO A 324 -1.94 20.73 -0.57
C PRO A 324 -1.23 20.58 0.78
N ILE A 325 -0.85 21.71 1.37
CA ILE A 325 -0.20 21.79 2.68
C ILE A 325 -1.15 22.50 3.64
N THR A 326 -1.39 21.91 4.81
CA THR A 326 -2.19 22.53 5.87
C THR A 326 -1.50 22.43 7.22
N PHE A 327 -1.74 23.44 8.07
CA PHE A 327 -1.14 23.58 9.38
C PHE A 327 -2.23 23.43 10.44
N VAL A 328 -2.06 22.48 11.34
CA VAL A 328 -3.07 22.10 12.33
C VAL A 328 -2.45 21.90 13.71
N SER A 329 -3.30 21.87 14.73
CA SER A 329 -2.93 21.44 16.07
C SER A 329 -3.98 20.47 16.61
N ALA A 330 -3.59 19.22 16.77
CA ALA A 330 -4.42 18.23 17.47
C ALA A 330 -4.68 18.61 18.93
N ALA A 331 -3.71 19.23 19.61
CA ALA A 331 -3.79 19.56 21.03
C ALA A 331 -4.80 20.69 21.31
N THR A 332 -4.76 21.74 20.48
CA THR A 332 -5.64 22.92 20.62
C THR A 332 -6.88 22.86 19.72
N LYS A 333 -7.02 21.80 18.92
CA LYS A 333 -8.06 21.61 17.89
C LYS A 333 -8.14 22.73 16.84
N VAL A 334 -7.05 23.46 16.64
CA VAL A 334 -7.00 24.56 15.67
C VAL A 334 -6.90 24.01 14.25
N ARG A 335 -7.75 24.56 13.36
CA ARG A 335 -7.80 24.29 11.91
C ARG A 335 -8.10 22.84 11.50
N LEU A 336 -8.55 21.96 12.41
CA LEU A 336 -8.91 20.58 12.06
C LEU A 336 -10.00 20.49 10.99
N LYS A 337 -10.99 21.39 11.04
CA LYS A 337 -12.06 21.49 10.03
C LYS A 337 -11.56 21.75 8.60
N THR A 338 -10.34 22.27 8.43
CA THR A 338 -9.75 22.48 7.10
C THR A 338 -9.32 21.18 6.41
N LEU A 339 -9.25 20.06 7.14
CA LEU A 339 -8.87 18.77 6.59
C LEU A 339 -9.95 18.21 5.65
N PHE A 340 -11.24 18.32 6.02
CA PHE A 340 -12.31 17.69 5.26
C PHE A 340 -12.48 18.24 3.84
N PRO A 341 -12.48 19.58 3.60
CA PRO A 341 -12.52 20.12 2.24
C PRO A 341 -11.30 19.69 1.41
N LEU A 342 -10.12 19.60 2.02
CA LEU A 342 -8.91 19.14 1.32
C LEU A 342 -8.98 17.65 0.97
N ILE A 343 -9.52 16.82 1.85
CA ILE A 343 -9.76 15.39 1.60
C ILE A 343 -10.74 15.22 0.44
N GLN A 344 -11.86 15.93 0.46
CA GLN A 344 -12.86 15.90 -0.61
C GLN A 344 -12.26 16.37 -1.95
N GLN A 345 -11.53 17.48 -1.96
CA GLN A 345 -10.89 17.98 -3.17
C GLN A 345 -9.86 16.98 -3.71
N ALA A 346 -8.97 16.46 -2.87
CA ALA A 346 -7.94 15.50 -3.28
C ALA A 346 -8.57 14.20 -3.83
N TYR A 347 -9.63 13.70 -3.18
CA TYR A 347 -10.40 12.55 -3.64
C TYR A 347 -11.08 12.80 -4.99
N ALA A 348 -11.78 13.94 -5.13
CA ALA A 348 -12.47 14.30 -6.36
C ALA A 348 -11.49 14.49 -7.53
N SER A 349 -10.36 15.18 -7.30
CA SER A 349 -9.28 15.35 -8.27
C SER A 349 -8.69 14.02 -8.72
N SER A 350 -8.46 13.11 -7.78
CA SER A 350 -7.94 11.76 -8.05
C SER A 350 -8.90 10.91 -8.89
N ASN A 351 -10.21 11.11 -8.69
CA ASN A 351 -11.27 10.41 -9.41
C ASN A 351 -11.78 11.14 -10.67
N MET A 352 -11.18 12.28 -11.02
CA MET A 352 -11.62 13.09 -12.14
C MET A 352 -11.45 12.36 -13.48
N ARG A 353 -12.52 12.32 -14.29
CA ARG A 353 -12.49 11.85 -15.68
C ARG A 353 -12.53 13.02 -16.66
N VAL A 354 -11.48 13.13 -17.46
CA VAL A 354 -11.34 14.10 -18.54
C VAL A 354 -11.79 13.48 -19.86
N LYS A 355 -12.65 14.19 -20.59
CA LYS A 355 -13.09 13.77 -21.94
C LYS A 355 -11.90 13.80 -22.90
N SER A 356 -11.78 12.77 -23.75
CA SER A 356 -10.68 12.68 -24.71
C SER A 356 -10.63 13.89 -25.65
N SER A 357 -11.75 14.49 -26.05
CA SER A 357 -11.75 15.70 -26.89
C SER A 357 -11.04 16.87 -26.21
N THR A 358 -11.43 17.21 -24.98
CA THR A 358 -10.85 18.30 -24.20
C THR A 358 -9.38 18.04 -23.85
N LEU A 359 -9.01 16.79 -23.56
CA LEU A 359 -7.60 16.41 -23.39
C LEU A 359 -6.78 16.70 -24.65
N ASN A 360 -7.30 16.34 -25.82
CA ASN A 360 -6.59 16.54 -27.08
C ASN A 360 -6.48 18.01 -27.49
N GLU A 361 -7.48 18.83 -27.17
CA GLU A 361 -7.40 20.30 -27.31
C GLU A 361 -6.22 20.85 -26.49
N VAL A 362 -6.12 20.48 -25.21
CA VAL A 362 -5.00 20.89 -24.34
C VAL A 362 -3.65 20.42 -24.88
N LEU A 363 -3.57 19.19 -25.43
CA LEU A 363 -2.32 18.67 -26.01
C LEU A 363 -1.90 19.46 -27.26
N VAL A 364 -2.84 19.80 -28.14
CA VAL A 364 -2.57 20.60 -29.35
C VAL A 364 -2.09 22.00 -28.98
N ASP A 365 -2.73 22.64 -28.01
CA ASP A 365 -2.32 23.95 -27.50
C ASP A 365 -0.93 23.89 -26.86
N SER A 366 -0.66 22.85 -26.09
CA SER A 366 0.65 22.63 -25.45
C SER A 366 1.77 22.47 -26.48
N VAL A 367 1.57 21.67 -27.53
CA VAL A 367 2.58 21.49 -28.59
C VAL A 367 2.81 22.78 -29.38
N SER A 368 1.76 23.59 -29.55
CA SER A 368 1.84 24.89 -30.23
C SER A 368 2.64 25.92 -29.44
N MET A 369 2.50 25.93 -28.10
CA MET A 369 3.25 26.82 -27.21
C MET A 369 4.72 26.41 -27.04
N ASN A 370 4.99 25.10 -26.97
CA ASN A 370 6.34 24.57 -26.82
C ASN A 370 6.56 23.40 -27.80
N PRO A 371 7.24 23.64 -28.94
CA PRO A 371 7.47 22.62 -29.95
C PRO A 371 8.09 21.35 -29.39
N THR A 372 7.66 20.22 -29.92
CA THR A 372 8.13 18.89 -29.55
C THR A 372 9.63 18.70 -29.81
N PRO A 373 10.34 17.89 -28.98
CA PRO A 373 11.76 17.60 -29.16
C PRO A 373 12.08 16.97 -30.52
N THR A 374 13.31 17.20 -30.98
CA THR A 374 13.88 16.58 -32.19
C THR A 374 15.18 15.90 -31.80
N ASP A 375 15.41 14.66 -32.25
CA ASP A 375 16.66 13.94 -31.97
C ASP A 375 17.82 14.42 -32.86
N SER A 376 19.02 13.89 -32.59
CA SER A 376 20.23 14.18 -33.35
C SER A 376 20.17 13.75 -34.82
N THR A 377 19.23 12.88 -35.19
CA THR A 377 19.00 12.43 -36.58
C THR A 377 17.97 13.29 -37.31
N GLY A 378 17.39 14.29 -36.65
CA GLY A 378 16.36 15.18 -37.21
C GLY A 378 14.93 14.65 -37.08
N ARG A 379 14.71 13.51 -36.39
CA ARG A 379 13.36 12.96 -36.17
C ARG A 379 12.68 13.72 -35.03
N ARG A 380 11.49 14.24 -35.30
CA ARG A 380 10.69 15.01 -34.34
C ARG A 380 9.66 14.12 -33.64
N LEU A 381 9.49 14.29 -32.33
CA LEU A 381 8.40 13.68 -31.58
C LEU A 381 7.06 14.17 -32.13
N SER A 382 6.16 13.25 -32.46
CA SER A 382 4.79 13.56 -32.86
C SER A 382 3.84 12.91 -31.84
N ILE A 383 3.02 13.73 -31.19
CA ILE A 383 1.93 13.27 -30.32
C ILE A 383 0.66 13.27 -31.18
N TYR A 384 0.11 12.09 -31.44
CA TYR A 384 -1.07 11.94 -32.30
C TYR A 384 -2.37 12.25 -31.58
N TYR A 385 -2.54 11.64 -30.39
CA TYR A 385 -3.67 11.87 -29.51
C TYR A 385 -3.37 11.31 -28.12
N GLY A 386 -4.15 11.75 -27.13
CA GLY A 386 -4.15 11.23 -25.77
C GLY A 386 -5.52 10.71 -25.35
N THR A 387 -5.53 9.78 -24.39
CA THR A 387 -6.75 9.36 -23.69
C THR A 387 -6.46 9.08 -22.22
N GLN A 388 -7.45 9.28 -21.36
CA GLN A 388 -7.37 8.82 -19.97
C GLN A 388 -7.81 7.36 -19.88
N VAL A 389 -7.03 6.51 -19.22
CA VAL A 389 -7.28 5.06 -19.11
C VAL A 389 -7.67 4.63 -17.69
N SER A 390 -7.31 5.40 -16.67
CA SER A 390 -7.71 5.12 -15.29
C SER A 390 -7.84 6.40 -14.46
N VAL A 391 -8.45 6.22 -13.29
CA VAL A 391 -8.56 7.19 -12.20
C VAL A 391 -7.97 6.57 -10.94
N GLY A 392 -7.69 7.36 -9.90
CA GLY A 392 -7.13 6.88 -8.64
C GLY A 392 -5.75 6.21 -8.77
N PRO A 393 -4.75 6.82 -9.43
CA PRO A 393 -4.69 8.20 -9.92
C PRO A 393 -5.09 8.38 -11.40
N PRO A 394 -5.36 9.63 -11.85
CA PRO A 394 -5.56 9.95 -13.26
C PRO A 394 -4.36 9.51 -14.10
N THR A 395 -4.60 8.54 -14.99
CA THR A 395 -3.56 8.00 -15.88
C THR A 395 -3.91 8.27 -17.33
N PHE A 396 -3.02 8.98 -18.03
CA PHE A 396 -3.14 9.34 -19.43
C PHE A 396 -2.18 8.53 -20.29
N VAL A 397 -2.68 8.01 -21.40
CA VAL A 397 -1.86 7.38 -22.45
C VAL A 397 -1.76 8.32 -23.63
N LEU A 398 -0.55 8.72 -23.98
CA LEU A 398 -0.23 9.53 -25.16
C LEU A 398 0.30 8.61 -26.27
N PHE A 399 -0.34 8.65 -27.42
CA PHE A 399 0.09 7.90 -28.60
C PHE A 399 1.06 8.73 -29.42
N VAL A 400 2.29 8.22 -29.57
CA VAL A 400 3.41 8.91 -30.17
C VAL A 400 4.02 8.12 -31.33
N ASN A 401 4.82 8.77 -32.17
CA ASN A 401 5.58 8.10 -33.22
C ASN A 401 6.74 7.25 -32.69
N ASP A 402 7.41 7.73 -31.64
CA ASP A 402 8.52 7.04 -30.99
C ASP A 402 8.53 7.39 -29.50
N VAL A 403 8.58 6.38 -28.64
CA VAL A 403 8.54 6.55 -27.18
C VAL A 403 9.85 7.15 -26.68
N GLU A 404 10.97 6.83 -27.33
CA GLU A 404 12.30 7.31 -26.93
C GLU A 404 12.44 8.83 -27.10
N LEU A 405 11.67 9.43 -28.02
CA LEU A 405 11.66 10.88 -28.25
C LEU A 405 10.91 11.66 -27.16
N MET A 406 10.08 10.99 -26.34
CA MET A 406 9.37 11.61 -25.22
C MET A 406 10.27 11.66 -23.99
N HIS A 407 11.24 12.58 -23.98
CA HIS A 407 12.09 12.81 -22.81
C HIS A 407 11.30 13.27 -21.58
N PHE A 408 11.84 12.98 -20.39
CA PHE A 408 11.24 13.31 -19.09
C PHE A 408 10.85 14.80 -18.97
N SER A 409 11.68 15.70 -19.52
CA SER A 409 11.47 17.15 -19.47
C SER A 409 10.21 17.55 -20.24
N TYR A 410 9.98 16.96 -21.41
CA TYR A 410 8.79 17.23 -22.21
C TYR A 410 7.55 16.56 -21.60
N ARG A 411 7.69 15.34 -21.05
CA ARG A 411 6.60 14.71 -20.27
C ARG A 411 6.17 15.58 -19.09
N ARG A 412 7.11 16.11 -18.32
CA ARG A 412 6.83 17.04 -17.19
C ARG A 412 6.20 18.35 -17.67
N TYR A 413 6.62 18.86 -18.83
CA TYR A 413 5.97 20.00 -19.45
C TYR A 413 4.49 19.71 -19.74
N ILE A 414 4.17 18.57 -20.37
CA ILE A 414 2.78 18.18 -20.64
C ILE A 414 2.00 18.00 -19.33
N GLU A 415 2.57 17.35 -18.33
CA GLU A 415 1.95 17.22 -17.00
C GLU A 415 1.57 18.60 -16.43
N ASN A 416 2.48 19.57 -16.48
CA ASN A 416 2.22 20.92 -16.01
C ASN A 416 1.11 21.63 -16.80
N GLN A 417 0.97 21.36 -18.11
CA GLN A 417 -0.14 21.90 -18.90
C GLN A 417 -1.47 21.26 -18.52
N LEU A 418 -1.49 19.95 -18.27
CA LEU A 418 -2.68 19.26 -17.78
C LEU A 418 -3.11 19.80 -16.40
N ARG A 419 -2.16 20.03 -15.49
CA ARG A 419 -2.43 20.63 -14.17
C ARG A 419 -2.91 22.08 -14.22
N LYS A 420 -2.60 22.82 -15.29
CA LYS A 420 -3.15 24.17 -15.52
C LYS A 420 -4.56 24.13 -16.08
N ALA A 421 -4.86 23.14 -16.92
CA ALA A 421 -6.15 23.01 -17.57
C ALA A 421 -7.21 22.36 -16.66
N PHE A 422 -6.79 21.46 -15.75
CA PHE A 422 -7.67 20.68 -14.90
C PHE A 422 -7.21 20.74 -13.45
N ASP A 423 -8.16 20.78 -12.51
CA ASP A 423 -7.83 20.74 -11.08
C ASP A 423 -7.41 19.33 -10.66
N PHE A 424 -6.10 19.09 -10.66
CA PHE A 424 -5.49 17.87 -10.14
C PHE A 424 -4.80 18.12 -8.79
N THR A 425 -5.31 19.07 -8.01
CA THR A 425 -4.82 19.34 -6.65
C THR A 425 -4.97 18.09 -5.79
N GLY A 426 -3.90 17.74 -5.10
CA GLY A 426 -3.85 16.59 -4.20
C GLY A 426 -3.60 15.25 -4.87
N THR A 427 -3.58 15.14 -6.20
CA THR A 427 -3.33 13.85 -6.88
C THR A 427 -2.08 13.89 -7.77
N PRO A 428 -1.27 12.80 -7.79
CA PRO A 428 -0.31 12.59 -8.86
C PRO A 428 -1.08 12.37 -10.18
N ILE A 429 -0.39 12.60 -11.30
CA ILE A 429 -0.87 12.27 -12.64
C ILE A 429 0.14 11.33 -13.25
N HIS A 430 -0.33 10.24 -13.84
CA HIS A 430 0.54 9.34 -14.59
C HIS A 430 0.39 9.59 -16.08
N ILE A 431 1.51 9.80 -16.77
CA ILE A 431 1.55 9.90 -18.23
C ILE A 431 2.34 8.71 -18.76
N ILE A 432 1.72 7.90 -19.60
CA ILE A 432 2.32 6.76 -20.29
C ILE A 432 2.40 7.10 -21.77
N SER A 433 3.54 6.82 -22.39
CA SER A 433 3.73 7.01 -23.83
C SER A 433 3.64 5.66 -24.51
N ARG A 434 2.88 5.54 -25.59
CA ARG A 434 2.82 4.33 -26.42
C ARG A 434 3.08 4.67 -27.88
N LYS A 435 3.86 3.81 -28.55
CA LYS A 435 4.02 3.92 -30.00
C LYS A 435 2.70 3.58 -30.68
N ARG A 436 2.29 4.41 -31.64
CA ARG A 436 1.15 4.11 -32.52
C ARG A 436 1.57 2.98 -33.47
N ASN A 437 0.85 1.85 -33.41
CA ASN A 437 1.00 0.76 -34.39
C ASN A 437 0.54 1.18 -35.77
#